data_AF-A0A413J5C5-F1
#
_entry.id   AF-A0A413J5C5-F1
#
_cell.length_a   1.000
_cell.length_b   1.000
_cell.length_c   1.000
_cell.angle_alpha   90.00
_cell.angle_beta   90.00
_cell.angle_gamma   90.00
#
_symmetry.space_group_name_H-M   'P 1'
#
loop_
_entity.id
_entity.type
_entity.pdbx_description
1 polymer ?
#
loop_
_entity_poly.entity_id
_entity_poly.type
_entity_poly.pdbx_seq_one_letter_code
_entity_poly.pdbx_strand_id
1 'polypeptide(L)'
;MSTELIKVEEFTSLMKSAPDALGKNQKSIANCNSAGQAILDTIQGEGMTDELDAKAAEYLKKVNVTITNMKSRRAPVTQLFDRIRSIFTTDEKAIDPKDKSTIPGKIAAERDRYAALKREEERRKQQEMQRQANIEKEKGTYRFAIEQAINTHMSSYFAEQQKNLSHIWESITLATFELKEKSIRGWSTLYPREHFDTFNQDITTYYLDAQTKANIKAEILSNKYSAFSQQYKFDMEDLRQSFIDRLSSKKQELIEEEELRKKDAEAAAKAEAERKQREEEERKQRELEIQQKEHEQQQKAESSIQSAQMNSLFATAAASVTTRTSKAKVTERIKILHPAGFLEIYQMWWINEGQNLTIEELEKIHKKMISFCEKKANSDDEMKIKSKYIRYEEEVKAGK
;
A
#
# COMPACT_ATOMS: atom_id res chain seq x y z
N MET A 1 -46.74 34.71 31.94
CA MET A 1 -47.53 35.80 31.34
C MET A 1 -48.97 35.50 31.64
N SER A 2 -49.69 36.43 32.28
CA SER A 2 -51.09 36.22 32.67
C SER A 2 -51.95 36.10 31.42
N THR A 3 -52.54 34.92 31.16
CA THR A 3 -53.58 34.79 30.14
C THR A 3 -54.77 35.60 30.63
N GLU A 4 -54.89 36.84 30.14
CA GLU A 4 -55.95 37.74 30.55
C GLU A 4 -57.26 37.23 29.91
N LEU A 5 -57.91 36.28 30.59
CA LEU A 5 -59.16 35.69 30.13
C LEU A 5 -60.14 36.79 29.79
N ILE A 6 -60.66 36.76 28.57
CA ILE A 6 -61.84 37.57 28.22
C ILE A 6 -62.93 37.15 29.19
N LYS A 7 -63.46 38.08 29.99
CA LYS A 7 -64.58 37.76 30.88
C LYS A 7 -65.73 37.28 30.00
N VAL A 8 -66.22 36.06 30.26
CA VAL A 8 -67.26 35.40 29.45
C VAL A 8 -68.51 36.28 29.35
N GLU A 9 -68.77 37.08 30.38
CA GLU A 9 -69.84 38.09 30.47
C GLU A 9 -69.63 39.25 29.48
N GLU A 10 -68.42 39.81 29.40
CA GLU A 10 -68.05 40.87 28.45
C GLU A 10 -68.15 40.35 27.01
N PHE A 11 -67.62 39.15 26.73
CA PHE A 11 -67.76 38.47 25.42
C PHE A 11 -69.24 38.28 25.04
N THR A 12 -70.03 37.72 25.95
CA THR A 12 -71.46 37.41 25.71
C THR A 12 -72.27 38.68 25.48
N SER A 13 -72.00 39.74 26.23
CA SER A 13 -72.67 41.03 26.08
C SER A 13 -72.33 41.69 24.73
N LEU A 14 -71.04 41.75 24.38
CA LEU A 14 -70.58 42.37 23.13
C LEU A 14 -71.08 41.61 21.91
N MET A 15 -71.03 40.26 21.92
CA MET A 15 -71.55 39.42 20.84
C MET A 15 -73.06 39.58 20.66
N LYS A 16 -73.84 39.74 21.74
CA LYS A 16 -75.28 40.08 21.66
C LYS A 16 -75.53 41.48 21.09
N SER A 17 -74.62 42.43 21.30
CA SER A 17 -74.71 43.79 20.75
C SER A 17 -74.30 43.91 19.27
N ALA A 18 -73.51 42.96 18.74
CA ALA A 18 -72.97 43.05 17.39
C ALA A 18 -74.06 43.07 16.27
N PRO A 19 -75.13 42.25 16.33
CA PRO A 19 -76.25 42.36 15.38
C PRO A 19 -76.95 43.72 15.43
N ASP A 20 -77.14 44.31 16.61
CA ASP A 20 -77.75 45.64 16.78
C ASP A 20 -76.83 46.74 16.23
N ALA A 21 -75.51 46.67 16.48
CA ALA A 21 -74.54 47.59 15.90
C ALA A 21 -74.52 47.53 14.36
N LEU A 22 -74.61 46.33 13.78
CA LEU A 22 -74.72 46.13 12.33
C LEU A 22 -76.05 46.67 11.77
N GLY A 23 -77.19 46.32 12.39
CA GLY A 23 -78.50 46.80 11.96
C GLY A 23 -78.65 48.33 12.06
N LYS A 24 -78.15 48.94 13.13
CA LYS A 24 -78.08 50.40 13.27
C LYS A 24 -77.21 51.04 12.19
N ASN A 25 -76.11 50.41 11.80
CA ASN A 25 -75.26 50.89 10.72
C ASN A 25 -75.94 50.76 9.35
N GLN A 26 -76.57 49.63 9.03
CA GLN A 26 -77.37 49.43 7.82
C GLN A 26 -78.49 50.48 7.71
N LYS A 27 -79.24 50.72 8.79
CA LYS A 27 -80.28 51.77 8.82
C LYS A 27 -79.70 53.18 8.68
N SER A 28 -78.53 53.44 9.24
CA SER A 28 -77.84 54.74 9.09
C SER A 28 -77.42 54.98 7.64
N ILE A 29 -76.92 53.95 6.95
CA ILE A 29 -76.59 53.99 5.51
C ILE A 29 -77.84 54.24 4.68
N ALA A 30 -78.91 53.45 4.89
CA ALA A 30 -80.16 53.60 4.15
C ALA A 30 -80.73 55.03 4.26
N ASN A 31 -80.80 55.58 5.48
CA ASN A 31 -81.27 56.94 5.71
C ASN A 31 -80.37 58.00 5.04
N CYS A 32 -79.05 57.84 5.10
CA CYS A 32 -78.13 58.77 4.42
C CYS A 32 -78.31 58.70 2.90
N ASN A 33 -78.41 57.51 2.33
CA ASN A 33 -78.62 57.33 0.90
C ASN A 33 -79.94 57.95 0.44
N SER A 34 -81.06 57.72 1.15
CA SER A 34 -82.35 58.34 0.81
C SER A 34 -82.32 59.86 0.89
N ALA A 35 -81.69 60.44 1.93
CA ALA A 35 -81.56 61.88 2.07
C ALA A 35 -80.64 62.50 0.99
N GLY A 36 -79.53 61.82 0.67
CA GLY A 36 -78.61 62.24 -0.39
C GLY A 36 -79.23 62.14 -1.78
N GLN A 37 -80.01 61.09 -2.03
CA GLN A 37 -80.73 60.91 -3.30
C GLN A 37 -81.74 62.03 -3.52
N ALA A 38 -82.56 62.39 -2.52
CA ALA A 38 -83.51 63.49 -2.67
C ALA A 38 -82.83 64.83 -3.00
N ILE A 39 -81.64 65.11 -2.42
CA ILE A 39 -80.84 66.30 -2.74
C ILE A 39 -80.31 66.20 -4.18
N LEU A 40 -79.80 65.03 -4.58
CA LEU A 40 -79.27 64.78 -5.91
C LEU A 40 -80.34 64.90 -7.01
N ASP A 41 -81.52 64.34 -6.79
CA ASP A 41 -82.67 64.42 -7.69
C ASP A 41 -83.10 65.88 -7.91
N THR A 42 -83.11 66.69 -6.84
CA THR A 42 -83.42 68.12 -6.92
C THR A 42 -82.37 68.89 -7.75
N ILE A 43 -81.08 68.64 -7.50
CA ILE A 43 -79.97 69.25 -8.25
C ILE A 43 -80.03 68.85 -9.74
N GLN A 44 -80.45 67.62 -10.06
CA GLN A 44 -80.59 67.16 -11.44
C GLN A 44 -81.80 67.76 -12.16
N GLY A 45 -82.89 68.07 -11.45
CA GLY A 45 -84.10 68.64 -12.01
C GLY A 45 -84.05 70.15 -12.24
N GLU A 46 -83.50 70.91 -11.27
CA GLU A 46 -83.55 72.39 -11.25
C GLU A 46 -82.18 73.04 -11.50
N GLY A 47 -81.09 72.26 -11.50
CA GLY A 47 -79.72 72.77 -11.52
C GLY A 47 -79.20 73.08 -10.11
N MET A 48 -77.93 73.48 -10.03
CA MET A 48 -77.30 73.83 -8.75
C MET A 48 -77.59 75.30 -8.39
N THR A 49 -78.05 75.53 -7.17
CA THR A 49 -78.27 76.86 -6.59
C THR A 49 -77.51 76.99 -5.27
N ASP A 50 -77.22 78.20 -4.82
CA ASP A 50 -76.51 78.45 -3.55
C ASP A 50 -77.22 77.81 -2.33
N GLU A 51 -78.55 77.72 -2.39
CA GLU A 51 -79.37 77.05 -1.38
C GLU A 51 -79.25 75.52 -1.41
N LEU A 52 -79.09 74.93 -2.59
CA LEU A 52 -78.83 73.50 -2.76
C LEU A 52 -77.38 73.14 -2.40
N ASP A 53 -76.42 74.01 -2.69
CA ASP A 53 -75.02 73.86 -2.24
C ASP A 53 -74.94 73.84 -0.70
N ALA A 54 -75.57 74.80 -0.02
CA ALA A 54 -75.63 74.84 1.43
C ALA A 54 -76.28 73.57 2.03
N LYS A 55 -77.35 73.05 1.40
CA LYS A 55 -77.99 71.78 1.80
C LYS A 55 -77.08 70.57 1.57
N ALA A 56 -76.37 70.52 0.44
CA ALA A 56 -75.42 69.45 0.12
C ALA A 56 -74.21 69.45 1.07
N ALA A 57 -73.65 70.62 1.38
CA ALA A 57 -72.55 70.77 2.34
C ALA A 57 -72.93 70.29 3.76
N GLU A 58 -74.11 70.69 4.25
CA GLU A 58 -74.62 70.24 5.56
C GLU A 58 -75.00 68.74 5.55
N TYR A 59 -75.44 68.19 4.42
CA TYR A 59 -75.60 66.74 4.24
C TYR A 59 -74.26 66.00 4.34
N LEU A 60 -73.21 66.43 3.61
CA LEU A 60 -71.88 65.79 3.65
C LEU A 60 -71.24 65.84 5.04
N LYS A 61 -71.46 66.93 5.79
CA LYS A 61 -71.08 67.05 7.20
C LYS A 61 -71.78 65.99 8.06
N LYS A 62 -73.09 65.77 7.87
CA LYS A 62 -73.84 64.69 8.53
C LYS A 62 -73.37 63.30 8.13
N VAL A 63 -72.99 63.07 6.87
CA VAL A 63 -72.38 61.80 6.41
C VAL A 63 -71.08 61.51 7.16
N ASN A 64 -70.20 62.49 7.35
CA ASN A 64 -68.95 62.32 8.12
C ASN A 64 -69.21 61.97 9.60
N VAL A 65 -70.23 62.56 10.23
CA VAL A 65 -70.68 62.19 11.58
C VAL A 65 -71.21 60.74 11.59
N THR A 66 -72.00 60.34 10.58
CA THR A 66 -72.50 58.96 10.44
C THR A 66 -71.35 57.95 10.30
N ILE A 67 -70.35 58.21 9.46
CA ILE A 67 -69.16 57.36 9.29
C ILE A 67 -68.40 57.22 10.62
N THR A 68 -68.26 58.32 11.37
CA THR A 68 -67.60 58.31 12.69
C THR A 68 -68.38 57.46 13.70
N ASN A 69 -69.70 57.61 13.76
CA ASN A 69 -70.57 56.77 14.60
C ASN A 69 -70.53 55.29 14.21
N MET A 70 -70.52 54.97 12.91
CA MET A 70 -70.37 53.60 12.42
C MET A 70 -69.03 52.97 12.81
N LYS A 71 -67.93 53.75 12.73
CA LYS A 71 -66.59 53.34 13.19
C LYS A 71 -66.58 53.06 14.70
N SER A 72 -67.18 53.94 15.50
CA SER A 72 -67.27 53.75 16.96
C SER A 72 -68.10 52.52 17.34
N ARG A 73 -69.20 52.23 16.64
CA ARG A 73 -70.04 51.04 16.89
C ARG A 73 -69.34 49.72 16.54
N ARG A 74 -68.53 49.68 15.47
CA ARG A 74 -67.82 48.44 15.07
C ARG A 74 -66.57 48.16 15.89
N ALA A 75 -65.90 49.19 16.41
CA ALA A 75 -64.56 49.07 16.99
C ALA A 75 -64.47 48.05 18.15
N PRO A 76 -65.41 48.01 19.13
CA PRO A 76 -65.37 47.01 20.19
C PRO A 76 -65.48 45.57 19.66
N VAL A 77 -66.34 45.35 18.67
CA VAL A 77 -66.56 44.03 18.06
C VAL A 77 -65.29 43.57 17.32
N THR A 78 -64.67 44.44 16.52
CA THR A 78 -63.41 44.11 15.81
C THR A 78 -62.27 43.82 16.79
N GLN A 79 -62.10 44.66 17.82
CA GLN A 79 -61.08 44.45 18.87
C GLN A 79 -61.26 43.12 19.61
N LEU A 80 -62.50 42.70 19.86
CA LEU A 80 -62.80 41.41 20.48
C LEU A 80 -62.37 40.24 19.58
N PHE A 81 -62.68 40.28 18.29
CA PHE A 81 -62.22 39.26 17.34
C PHE A 81 -60.69 39.21 17.21
N ASP A 82 -60.02 40.37 17.20
CA ASP A 82 -58.56 40.44 17.18
C ASP A 82 -57.94 39.85 18.45
N ARG A 83 -58.52 40.12 19.62
CA ARG A 83 -58.09 39.54 20.91
C ARG A 83 -58.28 38.02 20.93
N ILE A 84 -59.41 37.50 20.46
CA ILE A 84 -59.70 36.06 20.37
C ILE A 84 -58.68 35.37 19.46
N ARG A 85 -58.43 35.92 18.26
CA ARG A 85 -57.41 35.44 17.32
C ARG A 85 -56.03 35.40 17.99
N SER A 86 -55.66 36.46 18.73
CA SER A 86 -54.38 36.53 19.45
C SER A 86 -54.26 35.46 20.54
N ILE A 87 -55.34 35.17 21.27
CA ILE A 87 -55.35 34.12 22.31
C ILE A 87 -55.08 32.74 21.68
N PHE A 88 -55.83 32.35 20.65
CA PHE A 88 -55.62 31.05 19.99
C PHE A 88 -54.18 30.88 19.50
N THR A 89 -53.62 31.88 18.80
CA THR A 89 -52.23 31.84 18.33
C THR A 89 -51.20 31.88 19.47
N THR A 90 -51.56 32.39 20.66
CA THR A 90 -50.69 32.38 21.84
C THR A 90 -50.70 31.00 22.52
N ASP A 91 -51.88 30.40 22.67
CA ASP A 91 -52.05 29.07 23.27
C ASP A 91 -51.38 27.97 22.41
N GLU A 92 -51.50 28.05 21.08
CA GLU A 92 -50.75 27.20 20.14
C GLU A 92 -49.23 27.30 20.34
N LYS A 93 -48.70 28.53 20.47
CA LYS A 93 -47.27 28.78 20.67
C LYS A 93 -46.76 28.34 22.04
N ALA A 94 -47.59 28.42 23.09
CA ALA A 94 -47.21 28.06 24.45
C ALA A 94 -46.77 26.58 24.60
N ILE A 95 -47.18 25.73 23.65
CA ILE A 95 -46.84 24.30 23.59
C ILE A 95 -46.10 23.88 22.31
N ASP A 96 -45.60 24.83 21.50
CA ASP A 96 -44.87 24.49 20.26
C ASP A 96 -43.58 23.72 20.59
N PRO A 97 -43.42 22.44 20.13
CA PRO A 97 -42.24 21.64 20.38
C PRO A 97 -41.00 22.13 19.61
N LYS A 98 -41.13 23.08 18.68
CA LYS A 98 -40.00 23.71 17.98
C LYS A 98 -39.42 24.89 18.76
N ASP A 99 -40.20 25.54 19.62
CA ASP A 99 -39.73 26.61 20.49
C ASP A 99 -39.08 26.01 21.75
N LYS A 100 -37.77 26.15 21.85
CA LYS A 100 -36.94 25.64 22.96
C LYS A 100 -37.25 26.29 24.32
N SER A 101 -38.06 27.35 24.36
CA SER A 101 -38.52 27.96 25.61
C SER A 101 -39.70 27.22 26.24
N THR A 102 -40.50 26.51 25.43
CA THR A 102 -41.69 25.77 25.89
C THR A 102 -41.31 24.46 26.60
N ILE A 103 -42.24 23.86 27.34
CA ILE A 103 -42.01 22.55 27.97
C ILE A 103 -41.83 21.44 26.91
N PRO A 104 -42.67 21.33 25.86
CA PRO A 104 -42.45 20.35 24.78
C PRO A 104 -41.11 20.53 24.06
N GLY A 105 -40.68 21.77 23.79
CA GLY A 105 -39.39 22.03 23.14
C GLY A 105 -38.17 21.67 23.99
N LYS A 106 -38.26 21.86 25.32
CA LYS A 106 -37.24 21.37 26.27
C LYS A 106 -37.17 19.85 26.29
N ILE A 107 -38.31 19.16 26.27
CA ILE A 107 -38.38 17.69 26.21
C ILE A 107 -37.78 17.18 24.89
N ALA A 108 -38.06 17.83 23.76
CA ALA A 108 -37.45 17.48 22.48
C ALA A 108 -35.91 17.61 22.54
N ALA A 109 -35.39 18.73 23.08
CA ALA A 109 -33.96 18.95 23.21
C ALA A 109 -33.25 17.90 24.10
N GLU A 110 -33.85 17.48 25.21
CA GLU A 110 -33.27 16.40 26.05
C GLU A 110 -33.34 15.02 25.38
N ARG A 111 -34.36 14.74 24.55
CA ARG A 111 -34.41 13.52 23.72
C ARG A 111 -33.30 13.51 22.68
N ASP A 112 -33.06 14.63 21.99
CA ASP A 112 -31.98 14.77 21.02
C ASP A 112 -30.61 14.59 21.68
N ARG A 113 -30.43 15.17 22.88
CA ARG A 113 -29.22 15.00 23.69
C ARG A 113 -28.97 13.55 24.09
N TYR A 114 -30.01 12.83 24.54
CA TYR A 114 -29.90 11.40 24.87
C TYR A 114 -29.56 10.55 23.63
N ALA A 115 -30.17 10.85 22.47
CA ALA A 115 -29.85 10.17 21.21
C ALA A 115 -28.41 10.42 20.75
N ALA A 116 -27.88 11.64 20.97
CA ALA A 116 -26.48 11.96 20.71
C ALA A 116 -25.53 11.18 21.65
N LEU A 117 -25.81 11.16 22.96
CA LEU A 117 -25.04 10.39 23.94
C LEU A 117 -25.02 8.89 23.60
N LYS A 118 -26.15 8.31 23.16
CA LYS A 118 -26.20 6.90 22.78
C LYS A 118 -25.34 6.57 21.55
N ARG A 119 -25.35 7.41 20.51
CA ARG A 119 -24.42 7.25 19.38
C ARG A 119 -22.96 7.37 19.79
N GLU A 120 -22.65 8.26 20.73
CA GLU A 120 -21.29 8.40 21.24
C GLU A 120 -20.83 7.19 22.05
N GLU A 121 -21.68 6.63 22.93
CA GLU A 121 -21.40 5.37 23.62
C GLU A 121 -21.16 4.21 22.65
N GLU A 122 -21.98 4.06 21.61
CA GLU A 122 -21.81 3.04 20.57
C GLU A 122 -20.51 3.23 19.79
N ARG A 123 -20.22 4.47 19.35
CA ARG A 123 -18.96 4.82 18.69
C ARG A 123 -17.75 4.51 19.57
N ARG A 124 -17.82 4.83 20.88
CA ARG A 124 -16.73 4.56 21.82
C ARG A 124 -16.52 3.05 21.99
N LYS A 125 -17.59 2.26 22.17
CA LYS A 125 -17.52 0.80 22.24
C LYS A 125 -16.94 0.19 20.96
N GLN A 126 -17.34 0.67 19.78
CA GLN A 126 -16.77 0.23 18.51
C GLN A 126 -15.27 0.54 18.40
N GLN A 127 -14.84 1.74 18.84
CA GLN A 127 -13.43 2.12 18.86
C GLN A 127 -12.62 1.31 19.88
N GLU A 128 -13.17 1.02 21.07
CA GLU A 128 -12.56 0.16 22.09
C GLU A 128 -12.40 -1.29 21.56
N MET A 129 -13.44 -1.87 20.95
CA MET A 129 -13.39 -3.19 20.32
C MET A 129 -12.36 -3.25 19.18
N GLN A 130 -12.35 -2.24 18.29
CA GLN A 130 -11.40 -2.18 17.19
C GLN A 130 -9.94 -2.04 17.70
N ARG A 131 -9.72 -1.24 18.75
CA ARG A 131 -8.41 -1.11 19.39
C ARG A 131 -7.95 -2.43 19.99
N GLN A 132 -8.84 -3.15 20.68
CA GLN A 132 -8.51 -4.47 21.25
C GLN A 132 -8.23 -5.51 20.15
N ALA A 133 -9.01 -5.53 19.07
CA ALA A 133 -8.76 -6.39 17.92
C ALA A 133 -7.42 -6.08 17.22
N ASN A 134 -7.06 -4.80 17.11
CA ASN A 134 -5.76 -4.37 16.57
C ASN A 134 -4.59 -4.82 17.46
N ILE A 135 -4.72 -4.68 18.79
CA ILE A 135 -3.72 -5.17 19.76
C ILE A 135 -3.53 -6.69 19.61
N GLU A 136 -4.62 -7.46 19.59
CA GLU A 136 -4.52 -8.92 19.54
C GLU A 136 -3.96 -9.42 18.19
N LYS A 137 -4.34 -8.77 17.09
CA LYS A 137 -3.75 -9.01 15.76
C LYS A 137 -2.25 -8.69 15.74
N GLU A 138 -1.83 -7.59 16.39
CA GLU A 138 -0.40 -7.24 16.47
C GLU A 138 0.37 -8.22 17.36
N LYS A 139 -0.19 -8.70 18.49
CA LYS A 139 0.42 -9.78 19.30
C LYS A 139 0.65 -11.04 18.46
N GLY A 140 -0.36 -11.49 17.72
CA GLY A 140 -0.22 -12.67 16.84
C GLY A 140 0.86 -12.47 15.78
N THR A 141 0.90 -11.29 15.15
CA THR A 141 1.91 -10.92 14.15
C THR A 141 3.32 -10.87 14.75
N TYR A 142 3.48 -10.24 15.91
CA TYR A 142 4.74 -10.12 16.63
C TYR A 142 5.25 -11.48 17.11
N ARG A 143 4.38 -12.33 17.67
CA ARG A 143 4.70 -13.73 18.02
C ARG A 143 5.24 -14.48 16.81
N PHE A 144 4.51 -14.47 15.70
CA PHE A 144 4.92 -15.16 14.47
C PHE A 144 6.28 -14.66 13.95
N ALA A 145 6.52 -13.35 13.97
CA ALA A 145 7.76 -12.76 13.52
C ALA A 145 8.96 -13.10 14.43
N ILE A 146 8.76 -13.14 15.77
CA ILE A 146 9.78 -13.63 16.71
C ILE A 146 10.04 -15.13 16.52
N GLU A 147 8.98 -15.93 16.33
CA GLU A 147 9.11 -17.37 16.05
C GLU A 147 9.87 -17.65 14.73
N GLN A 148 9.62 -16.90 13.66
CA GLN A 148 10.43 -16.96 12.44
C GLN A 148 11.88 -16.55 12.71
N ALA A 149 12.11 -15.41 13.39
CA ALA A 149 13.46 -14.90 13.63
C ALA A 149 14.33 -15.89 14.44
N ILE A 150 13.79 -16.54 15.49
CA ILE A 150 14.56 -17.54 16.25
C ILE A 150 14.78 -18.84 15.45
N ASN A 151 13.82 -19.27 14.62
CA ASN A 151 14.04 -20.39 13.70
C ASN A 151 15.19 -20.08 12.73
N THR A 152 15.17 -18.90 12.09
CA THR A 152 16.25 -18.46 11.18
C THR A 152 17.60 -18.37 11.89
N HIS A 153 17.66 -17.81 13.10
CA HIS A 153 18.88 -17.73 13.92
C HIS A 153 19.50 -19.12 14.14
N MET A 154 18.68 -20.12 14.48
CA MET A 154 19.11 -21.50 14.65
C MET A 154 19.55 -22.14 13.32
N SER A 155 18.77 -21.98 12.23
CA SER A 155 19.10 -22.56 10.93
C SER A 155 20.36 -21.94 10.32
N SER A 156 20.61 -20.65 10.51
CA SER A 156 21.85 -19.98 10.08
C SER A 156 23.06 -20.54 10.81
N TYR A 157 22.96 -20.81 12.11
CA TYR A 157 24.04 -21.46 12.86
C TYR A 157 24.32 -22.88 12.37
N PHE A 158 23.28 -23.69 12.15
CA PHE A 158 23.46 -25.03 11.56
C PHE A 158 24.16 -24.97 10.20
N ALA A 159 23.73 -24.06 9.32
CA ALA A 159 24.35 -23.87 8.00
C ALA A 159 25.82 -23.43 8.09
N GLU A 160 26.18 -22.61 9.09
CA GLU A 160 27.56 -22.25 9.37
C GLU A 160 28.39 -23.46 9.83
N GLN A 161 27.87 -24.27 10.76
CA GLN A 161 28.57 -25.48 11.22
C GLN A 161 28.72 -26.52 10.10
N GLN A 162 27.70 -26.66 9.24
CA GLN A 162 27.78 -27.48 8.02
C GLN A 162 28.88 -26.98 7.09
N LYS A 163 28.95 -25.67 6.83
CA LYS A 163 30.01 -25.06 6.00
C LYS A 163 31.40 -25.29 6.60
N ASN A 164 31.55 -25.13 7.91
CA ASN A 164 32.83 -25.35 8.60
C ASN A 164 33.29 -26.82 8.48
N LEU A 165 32.37 -27.77 8.60
CA LEU A 165 32.67 -29.20 8.43
C LEU A 165 33.00 -29.56 6.96
N SER A 166 32.30 -28.96 5.99
CA SER A 166 32.63 -29.07 4.56
C SER A 166 34.02 -28.50 4.23
N HIS A 167 34.39 -27.34 4.79
CA HIS A 167 35.74 -26.80 4.60
C HIS A 167 36.82 -27.69 5.25
N ILE A 168 36.54 -28.33 6.38
CA ILE A 168 37.45 -29.34 6.95
C ILE A 168 37.63 -30.50 5.97
N TRP A 169 36.54 -31.01 5.39
CA TRP A 169 36.54 -32.07 4.39
C TRP A 169 37.31 -31.72 3.09
N GLU A 170 37.07 -30.53 2.54
CA GLU A 170 37.78 -30.00 1.36
C GLU A 170 39.28 -29.82 1.63
N SER A 171 39.65 -29.50 2.87
CA SER A 171 41.06 -29.30 3.27
C SER A 171 41.83 -30.59 3.59
N ILE A 172 41.24 -31.78 3.40
CA ILE A 172 41.91 -33.05 3.66
C ILE A 172 42.97 -33.31 2.60
N THR A 173 44.21 -33.46 3.05
CA THR A 173 45.35 -33.94 2.26
C THR A 173 45.92 -35.21 2.88
N LEU A 174 46.67 -36.02 2.12
CA LEU A 174 47.26 -37.26 2.63
C LEU A 174 48.07 -37.07 3.92
N ALA A 175 48.82 -35.95 4.03
CA ALA A 175 49.61 -35.61 5.21
C ALA A 175 48.79 -35.10 6.41
N THR A 176 47.57 -34.58 6.18
CA THR A 176 46.70 -34.04 7.25
C THR A 176 45.54 -34.97 7.62
N PHE A 177 45.39 -36.09 6.91
CA PHE A 177 44.23 -36.98 6.96
C PHE A 177 43.85 -37.38 8.40
N GLU A 178 44.78 -37.93 9.18
CA GLU A 178 44.46 -38.44 10.53
C GLU A 178 44.04 -37.33 11.50
N LEU A 179 44.58 -36.12 11.34
CA LEU A 179 44.21 -34.97 12.16
C LEU A 179 42.79 -34.51 11.81
N LYS A 180 42.49 -34.39 10.51
CA LYS A 180 41.18 -33.96 10.01
C LYS A 180 40.09 -35.00 10.28
N GLU A 181 40.40 -36.29 10.16
CA GLU A 181 39.52 -37.40 10.58
C GLU A 181 39.14 -37.28 12.06
N LYS A 182 40.13 -37.08 12.95
CA LYS A 182 39.88 -36.89 14.38
C LYS A 182 39.02 -35.64 14.64
N SER A 183 39.24 -34.56 13.89
CA SER A 183 38.41 -33.35 13.97
C SER A 183 36.95 -33.58 13.54
N ILE A 184 36.70 -34.35 12.48
CA ILE A 184 35.35 -34.70 12.01
C ILE A 184 34.66 -35.61 13.03
N ARG A 185 35.34 -36.68 13.49
CA ARG A 185 34.79 -37.63 14.47
C ARG A 185 34.48 -36.96 15.82
N GLY A 186 35.35 -36.04 16.25
CA GLY A 186 35.20 -35.27 17.48
C GLY A 186 34.29 -34.04 17.37
N TRP A 187 33.67 -33.78 16.21
CA TRP A 187 32.83 -32.60 16.02
C TRP A 187 31.60 -32.63 16.93
N SER A 188 31.30 -31.49 17.56
CA SER A 188 30.18 -31.38 18.51
C SER A 188 28.84 -31.47 17.80
N THR A 189 27.99 -32.39 18.26
CA THR A 189 26.57 -32.48 17.89
C THR A 189 25.66 -31.78 18.91
N LEU A 190 26.21 -31.12 19.94
CA LEU A 190 25.42 -30.40 20.94
C LEU A 190 25.24 -28.93 20.52
N TYR A 191 24.00 -28.45 20.56
CA TYR A 191 23.68 -27.06 20.26
C TYR A 191 24.11 -26.15 21.42
N PRO A 192 24.90 -25.08 21.19
CA PRO A 192 25.35 -24.22 22.29
C PRO A 192 24.22 -23.36 22.88
N ARG A 193 24.05 -23.44 24.21
CA ARG A 193 23.17 -22.55 24.99
C ARG A 193 23.51 -21.07 24.75
N GLU A 194 24.80 -20.75 24.73
CA GLU A 194 25.33 -19.40 24.51
C GLU A 194 24.84 -18.80 23.19
N HIS A 195 24.88 -19.56 22.09
CA HIS A 195 24.39 -19.10 20.78
C HIS A 195 22.88 -18.83 20.77
N PHE A 196 22.09 -19.60 21.53
CA PHE A 196 20.66 -19.30 21.68
C PHE A 196 20.45 -18.02 22.50
N ASP A 197 21.23 -17.80 23.56
CA ASP A 197 21.11 -16.63 24.44
C ASP A 197 21.58 -15.31 23.80
N THR A 198 22.36 -15.34 22.71
CA THR A 198 22.65 -14.12 21.91
C THR A 198 21.48 -13.64 21.06
N PHE A 199 20.37 -14.39 20.96
CA PHE A 199 19.21 -13.97 20.18
C PHE A 199 18.55 -12.72 20.78
N ASN A 200 18.73 -11.58 20.10
CA ASN A 200 18.18 -10.29 20.51
C ASN A 200 17.53 -9.54 19.33
N GLN A 201 16.58 -10.19 18.65
CA GLN A 201 15.79 -9.51 17.62
C GLN A 201 14.79 -8.55 18.27
N ASP A 202 14.88 -7.24 18.03
CA ASP A 202 13.75 -6.33 18.28
C ASP A 202 12.88 -6.15 17.03
N ILE A 203 11.58 -5.99 17.27
CA ILE A 203 10.57 -5.80 16.22
C ILE A 203 9.70 -4.61 16.65
N THR A 204 9.57 -3.64 15.75
CA THR A 204 8.77 -2.43 15.96
C THR A 204 7.28 -2.78 15.99
N THR A 205 6.58 -2.26 16.99
CA THR A 205 5.15 -2.45 17.23
C THR A 205 4.48 -1.11 17.49
N TYR A 206 3.20 -0.98 17.13
CA TYR A 206 2.44 0.27 17.22
C TYR A 206 1.52 0.34 18.45
N TYR A 207 1.02 -0.81 18.90
CA TYR A 207 0.07 -0.94 20.00
C TYR A 207 0.61 -1.77 21.18
N LEU A 208 1.64 -2.59 20.98
CA LEU A 208 2.27 -3.37 22.06
C LEU A 208 3.33 -2.56 22.84
N ASP A 209 3.23 -2.61 24.17
CA ASP A 209 4.21 -2.07 25.10
C ASP A 209 5.43 -3.00 25.29
N ALA A 210 6.49 -2.47 25.93
CA ALA A 210 7.74 -3.19 26.15
C ALA A 210 7.59 -4.45 27.04
N GLN A 211 6.70 -4.43 28.04
CA GLN A 211 6.50 -5.56 28.94
C GLN A 211 5.76 -6.70 28.21
N THR A 212 4.70 -6.37 27.46
CA THR A 212 4.00 -7.34 26.60
C THR A 212 4.96 -7.95 25.57
N LYS A 213 5.81 -7.13 24.93
CA LYS A 213 6.87 -7.60 24.01
C LYS A 213 7.86 -8.57 24.69
N ALA A 214 8.28 -8.27 25.92
CA ALA A 214 9.20 -9.12 26.68
C ALA A 214 8.55 -10.45 27.12
N ASN A 215 7.31 -10.40 27.61
CA ASN A 215 6.55 -11.58 28.03
C ASN A 215 6.35 -12.57 26.87
N ILE A 216 5.93 -12.09 25.69
CA ILE A 216 5.76 -12.93 24.49
C ILE A 216 7.09 -13.55 24.05
N LYS A 217 8.20 -12.78 24.07
CA LYS A 217 9.54 -13.30 23.79
C LYS A 217 9.92 -14.43 24.76
N ALA A 218 9.76 -14.22 26.07
CA ALA A 218 10.10 -15.23 27.08
C ALA A 218 9.26 -16.51 26.93
N GLU A 219 7.96 -16.37 26.64
CA GLU A 219 7.04 -17.50 26.42
C GLU A 219 7.42 -18.33 25.18
N ILE A 220 7.85 -17.68 24.09
CA ILE A 220 8.34 -18.37 22.89
C ILE A 220 9.66 -19.09 23.20
N LEU A 221 10.61 -18.41 23.84
CA LEU A 221 11.97 -18.94 24.02
C LEU A 221 12.05 -20.11 25.02
N SER A 222 11.21 -20.11 26.07
CA SER A 222 11.27 -21.13 27.14
C SER A 222 11.15 -22.57 26.64
N ASN A 223 10.28 -22.80 25.65
CA ASN A 223 10.01 -24.14 25.12
C ASN A 223 10.84 -24.46 23.86
N LYS A 224 11.41 -23.46 23.18
CA LYS A 224 12.09 -23.64 21.89
C LYS A 224 13.50 -24.21 22.01
N TYR A 225 14.26 -23.89 23.08
CA TYR A 225 15.64 -24.36 23.22
C TYR A 225 15.74 -25.90 23.22
N SER A 226 14.87 -26.59 23.96
CA SER A 226 14.85 -28.06 24.03
C SER A 226 14.61 -28.69 22.65
N ALA A 227 13.59 -28.21 21.93
CA ALA A 227 13.27 -28.69 20.59
C ALA A 227 14.40 -28.47 19.58
N PHE A 228 15.00 -27.25 19.55
CA PHE A 228 16.13 -26.98 18.68
C PHE A 228 17.38 -27.78 19.04
N SER A 229 17.65 -27.99 20.32
CA SER A 229 18.80 -28.80 20.74
C SER A 229 18.66 -30.27 20.35
N GLN A 230 17.42 -30.82 20.30
CA GLN A 230 17.16 -32.16 19.80
C GLN A 230 17.30 -32.25 18.28
N GLN A 231 16.70 -31.31 17.55
CA GLN A 231 16.77 -31.23 16.09
C GLN A 231 18.22 -31.06 15.61
N TYR A 232 18.94 -30.06 16.14
CA TYR A 232 20.35 -29.81 15.83
C TYR A 232 21.22 -31.04 16.08
N LYS A 233 20.99 -31.77 17.19
CA LYS A 233 21.75 -32.98 17.49
C LYS A 233 21.53 -34.04 16.41
N PHE A 234 20.28 -34.30 16.05
CA PHE A 234 19.95 -35.26 15.00
C PHE A 234 20.60 -34.89 13.66
N ASP A 235 20.39 -33.66 13.20
CA ASP A 235 20.89 -33.19 11.90
C ASP A 235 22.43 -33.15 11.83
N MET A 236 23.11 -32.74 12.91
CA MET A 236 24.57 -32.73 12.98
C MET A 236 25.16 -34.14 13.14
N GLU A 237 24.47 -35.06 13.79
CA GLU A 237 24.91 -36.45 13.95
C GLU A 237 24.83 -37.19 12.61
N ASP A 238 23.75 -36.99 11.84
CA ASP A 238 23.60 -37.48 10.45
C ASP A 238 24.66 -36.87 9.52
N LEU A 239 24.80 -35.54 9.51
CA LEU A 239 25.80 -34.85 8.69
C LEU A 239 27.23 -35.34 9.01
N ARG A 240 27.59 -35.44 10.29
CA ARG A 240 28.91 -35.93 10.72
C ARG A 240 29.12 -37.39 10.30
N GLN A 241 28.10 -38.24 10.42
CA GLN A 241 28.19 -39.64 9.99
C GLN A 241 28.40 -39.74 8.48
N SER A 242 27.71 -38.92 7.68
CA SER A 242 27.87 -38.90 6.22
C SER A 242 29.31 -38.60 5.76
N PHE A 243 30.04 -37.74 6.50
CA PHE A 243 31.46 -37.49 6.26
C PHE A 243 32.33 -38.65 6.74
N ILE A 244 32.04 -39.23 7.91
CA ILE A 244 32.75 -40.39 8.45
C ILE A 244 32.72 -41.58 7.49
N ASP A 245 31.56 -41.89 6.92
CA ASP A 245 31.38 -43.03 6.01
C ASP A 245 32.16 -42.86 4.70
N ARG A 246 32.40 -41.61 4.28
CA ARG A 246 33.15 -41.26 3.06
C ARG A 246 34.67 -41.18 3.28
N LEU A 247 35.15 -41.08 4.53
CA LEU A 247 36.58 -40.88 4.84
C LEU A 247 37.48 -41.96 4.24
N SER A 248 37.03 -43.22 4.24
CA SER A 248 37.77 -44.35 3.66
C SER A 248 38.03 -44.16 2.18
N SER A 249 36.98 -43.86 1.40
CA SER A 249 37.07 -43.58 -0.03
C SER A 249 37.96 -42.36 -0.31
N LYS A 250 37.80 -41.26 0.46
CA LYS A 250 38.63 -40.06 0.29
C LYS A 250 40.10 -40.32 0.59
N LYS A 251 40.42 -41.26 1.51
CA LYS A 251 41.80 -41.69 1.76
C LYS A 251 42.40 -42.41 0.55
N GLN A 252 41.63 -43.29 -0.10
CA GLN A 252 42.08 -44.02 -1.29
C GLN A 252 42.32 -43.07 -2.46
N GLU A 253 41.36 -42.18 -2.73
CA GLU A 253 41.46 -41.11 -3.73
C GLU A 253 42.75 -40.29 -3.58
N LEU A 254 43.07 -39.83 -2.36
CA LEU A 254 44.29 -39.06 -2.07
C LEU A 254 45.60 -39.87 -2.18
N ILE A 255 45.55 -41.20 -2.04
CA ILE A 255 46.71 -42.08 -2.27
C ILE A 255 46.93 -42.24 -3.78
N GLU A 256 45.86 -42.49 -4.53
CA GLU A 256 45.91 -42.65 -6.00
C GLU A 256 46.38 -41.37 -6.69
N GLU A 257 45.89 -40.19 -6.28
CA GLU A 257 46.36 -38.88 -6.77
C GLU A 257 47.87 -38.67 -6.50
N GLU A 258 48.35 -39.00 -5.30
CA GLU A 258 49.77 -38.86 -4.94
C GLU A 258 50.67 -39.86 -5.67
N GLU A 259 50.18 -41.08 -5.93
CA GLU A 259 50.88 -42.05 -6.77
C GLU A 259 50.96 -41.62 -8.23
N LEU A 260 49.87 -41.10 -8.80
CA LEU A 260 49.86 -40.53 -10.15
C LEU A 260 50.83 -39.37 -10.25
N ARG A 261 50.79 -38.42 -9.29
CA ARG A 261 51.71 -37.29 -9.24
C ARG A 261 53.18 -37.70 -9.17
N LYS A 262 53.50 -38.79 -8.46
CA LYS A 262 54.86 -39.36 -8.44
C LYS A 262 55.25 -39.99 -9.78
N LYS A 263 54.36 -40.79 -10.40
CA LYS A 263 54.59 -41.40 -11.71
C LYS A 263 54.80 -40.33 -12.79
N ASP A 264 54.01 -39.26 -12.78
CA ASP A 264 54.14 -38.12 -13.69
C ASP A 264 55.43 -37.33 -13.45
N ALA A 265 55.81 -37.08 -12.19
CA ALA A 265 57.07 -36.42 -11.85
C ALA A 265 58.30 -37.26 -12.26
N GLU A 266 58.26 -38.58 -12.06
CA GLU A 266 59.31 -39.49 -12.54
C GLU A 266 59.37 -39.56 -14.07
N ALA A 267 58.24 -39.57 -14.76
CA ALA A 267 58.18 -39.54 -16.22
C ALA A 267 58.73 -38.23 -16.78
N ALA A 268 58.37 -37.09 -16.18
CA ALA A 268 58.92 -35.78 -16.53
C ALA A 268 60.43 -35.69 -16.28
N ALA A 269 60.91 -36.20 -15.14
CA ALA A 269 62.34 -36.23 -14.81
C ALA A 269 63.14 -37.12 -15.78
N LYS A 270 62.59 -38.30 -16.16
CA LYS A 270 63.18 -39.18 -17.18
C LYS A 270 63.21 -38.50 -18.55
N ALA A 271 62.13 -37.86 -18.96
CA ALA A 271 62.07 -37.12 -20.22
C ALA A 271 63.05 -35.94 -20.27
N GLU A 272 63.24 -35.22 -19.16
CA GLU A 272 64.23 -34.14 -19.06
C GLU A 272 65.67 -34.67 -19.09
N ALA A 273 65.95 -35.79 -18.40
CA ALA A 273 67.26 -36.44 -18.42
C ALA A 273 67.61 -36.97 -19.83
N GLU A 274 66.66 -37.62 -20.51
CA GLU A 274 66.81 -38.10 -21.89
C GLU A 274 66.96 -36.94 -22.90
N ARG A 275 66.33 -35.78 -22.63
CA ARG A 275 66.54 -34.56 -23.42
C ARG A 275 67.95 -34.00 -23.20
N LYS A 276 68.42 -33.91 -21.96
CA LYS A 276 69.79 -33.46 -21.63
C LYS A 276 70.87 -34.37 -22.21
N GLN A 277 70.68 -35.69 -22.16
CA GLN A 277 71.60 -36.65 -22.79
C GLN A 277 71.65 -36.46 -24.31
N ARG A 278 70.51 -36.29 -24.99
CA ARG A 278 70.48 -35.95 -26.41
C ARG A 278 71.12 -34.59 -26.72
N GLU A 279 70.88 -33.56 -25.92
CA GLU A 279 71.52 -32.24 -26.06
C GLU A 279 73.05 -32.32 -25.89
N GLU A 280 73.57 -33.16 -24.99
CA GLU A 280 75.00 -33.42 -24.81
C GLU A 280 75.61 -34.28 -25.92
N GLU A 281 74.90 -35.31 -26.40
CA GLU A 281 75.33 -36.14 -27.52
C GLU A 281 75.36 -35.32 -28.82
N GLU A 282 74.34 -34.52 -29.12
CA GLU A 282 74.36 -33.60 -30.26
C GLU A 282 75.41 -32.50 -30.11
N ARG A 283 75.80 -32.12 -28.89
CA ARG A 283 76.90 -31.17 -28.67
C ARG A 283 78.24 -31.83 -28.95
N LYS A 284 78.49 -33.03 -28.44
CA LYS A 284 79.70 -33.82 -28.72
C LYS A 284 79.83 -34.18 -30.19
N GLN A 285 78.71 -34.54 -30.85
CA GLN A 285 78.70 -34.80 -32.29
C GLN A 285 78.99 -33.53 -33.09
N ARG A 286 78.43 -32.36 -32.72
CA ARG A 286 78.78 -31.08 -33.36
C ARG A 286 80.23 -30.66 -33.10
N GLU A 287 80.78 -30.91 -31.91
CA GLU A 287 82.19 -30.63 -31.59
C GLU A 287 83.13 -31.55 -32.39
N LEU A 288 82.80 -32.84 -32.53
CA LEU A 288 83.51 -33.78 -33.41
C LEU A 288 83.38 -33.40 -34.89
N GLU A 289 82.20 -32.98 -35.34
CA GLU A 289 81.96 -32.54 -36.71
C GLU A 289 82.69 -31.22 -37.02
N ILE A 290 82.81 -30.32 -36.04
CA ILE A 290 83.61 -29.08 -36.15
C ILE A 290 85.10 -29.42 -36.17
N GLN A 291 85.61 -30.30 -35.32
CA GLN A 291 87.01 -30.74 -35.39
C GLN A 291 87.36 -31.47 -36.69
N GLN A 292 86.46 -32.33 -37.18
CA GLN A 292 86.61 -32.98 -38.49
C GLN A 292 86.54 -31.96 -39.63
N LYS A 293 85.68 -30.93 -39.53
CA LYS A 293 85.63 -29.84 -40.52
C LYS A 293 86.82 -28.89 -40.45
N GLU A 294 87.42 -28.62 -39.28
CA GLU A 294 88.69 -27.88 -39.20
C GLU A 294 89.84 -28.70 -39.82
N HIS A 295 89.89 -30.01 -39.54
CA HIS A 295 90.92 -30.89 -40.08
C HIS A 295 90.75 -31.16 -41.59
N GLU A 296 89.50 -31.15 -42.11
CA GLU A 296 89.21 -31.14 -43.54
C GLU A 296 89.44 -29.76 -44.18
N GLN A 297 89.15 -28.64 -43.51
CA GLN A 297 89.39 -27.29 -44.04
C GLN A 297 90.89 -26.96 -44.14
N GLN A 298 91.74 -27.54 -43.29
CA GLN A 298 93.19 -27.49 -43.46
C GLN A 298 93.73 -28.37 -44.61
N GLN A 299 92.94 -29.34 -45.13
CA GLN A 299 93.33 -30.18 -46.28
C GLN A 299 92.57 -29.87 -47.59
N LYS A 300 91.46 -29.13 -47.52
CA LYS A 300 90.63 -28.72 -48.67
C LYS A 300 90.70 -27.21 -48.95
N ALA A 301 91.82 -26.59 -48.60
CA ALA A 301 92.21 -25.27 -49.09
C ALA A 301 92.81 -25.30 -50.53
N GLU A 302 93.03 -26.50 -51.11
CA GLU A 302 93.49 -26.70 -52.49
C GLU A 302 92.58 -27.67 -53.27
N SER A 303 91.41 -27.20 -53.75
CA SER A 303 90.87 -27.55 -55.10
C SER A 303 89.50 -26.93 -55.40
N SER A 304 89.41 -26.31 -56.59
CA SER A 304 88.22 -25.97 -57.42
C SER A 304 86.80 -26.11 -56.83
N ILE A 305 85.99 -25.05 -56.70
CA ILE A 305 85.37 -24.21 -57.76
C ILE A 305 84.32 -24.96 -58.63
N GLN A 306 83.07 -24.47 -58.57
CA GLN A 306 81.91 -24.69 -59.47
C GLN A 306 81.40 -26.15 -59.63
N SER A 307 80.23 -26.49 -59.09
CA SER A 307 78.94 -26.09 -59.70
C SER A 307 77.77 -26.49 -58.77
N ALA A 308 76.67 -25.72 -58.78
CA ALA A 308 75.52 -25.96 -57.90
C ALA A 308 74.19 -25.73 -58.63
N GLN A 309 73.40 -26.79 -58.80
CA GLN A 309 71.96 -26.78 -59.06
C GLN A 309 71.40 -28.11 -58.51
N MET A 310 70.83 -28.13 -57.31
CA MET A 310 69.45 -27.72 -56.97
C MET A 310 68.43 -28.83 -57.29
N ASN A 311 68.18 -29.69 -56.30
CA ASN A 311 67.11 -30.70 -56.33
C ASN A 311 66.52 -30.85 -54.91
N SER A 312 65.26 -30.48 -54.75
CA SER A 312 64.48 -30.45 -53.48
C SER A 312 63.06 -29.98 -53.84
N LEU A 313 61.91 -30.57 -53.45
CA LEU A 313 61.54 -31.76 -52.68
C LEU A 313 60.07 -32.13 -53.04
N PHE A 314 59.69 -33.40 -52.83
CA PHE A 314 58.35 -33.92 -52.46
C PHE A 314 57.12 -33.93 -53.40
N ALA A 315 56.42 -35.07 -53.32
CA ALA A 315 55.08 -35.43 -53.81
C ALA A 315 54.63 -36.71 -53.03
N THR A 316 53.38 -37.17 -52.91
CA THR A 316 51.98 -36.69 -53.10
C THR A 316 51.07 -37.88 -52.68
N ALA A 317 49.85 -37.82 -52.11
CA ALA A 317 48.82 -36.77 -51.92
C ALA A 317 47.93 -37.09 -50.68
N ALA A 318 47.10 -36.14 -50.23
CA ALA A 318 45.67 -36.37 -49.93
C ALA A 318 44.88 -35.04 -49.82
N ALA A 319 43.67 -35.00 -50.38
CA ALA A 319 42.78 -33.82 -50.40
C ALA A 319 41.91 -33.74 -49.11
N SER A 320 41.17 -32.67 -48.77
CA SER A 320 40.36 -31.79 -49.63
C SER A 320 39.66 -30.62 -48.86
N VAL A 321 38.99 -29.73 -49.61
CA VAL A 321 37.91 -28.78 -49.21
C VAL A 321 38.24 -27.53 -48.38
N THR A 322 38.48 -26.44 -49.10
CA THR A 322 37.73 -25.15 -49.07
C THR A 322 37.02 -24.71 -47.78
N THR A 323 37.37 -23.51 -47.28
CA THR A 323 36.42 -22.65 -46.53
C THR A 323 36.21 -21.31 -47.25
N ARG A 324 34.96 -21.03 -47.62
CA ARG A 324 34.53 -19.68 -48.06
C ARG A 324 33.95 -18.93 -46.86
N THR A 325 34.25 -17.64 -46.80
CA THR A 325 33.67 -16.68 -45.86
C THR A 325 32.15 -16.58 -46.01
N SER A 326 31.41 -16.59 -44.91
CA SER A 326 30.01 -16.11 -44.87
C SER A 326 29.86 -14.99 -43.84
N LYS A 327 29.51 -13.78 -44.32
CA LYS A 327 29.07 -12.67 -43.46
C LYS A 327 27.61 -12.88 -43.09
N ALA A 328 27.34 -13.71 -42.08
CA ALA A 328 26.01 -13.86 -41.51
C ALA A 328 25.92 -13.10 -40.17
N LYS A 329 25.16 -12.00 -40.13
CA LYS A 329 24.79 -11.36 -38.87
C LYS A 329 23.68 -12.19 -38.21
N VAL A 330 24.07 -13.15 -37.38
CA VAL A 330 23.11 -13.94 -36.59
C VAL A 330 22.50 -13.01 -35.54
N THR A 331 21.21 -12.70 -35.70
CA THR A 331 20.41 -12.00 -34.69
C THR A 331 19.48 -13.00 -34.02
N GLU A 332 19.69 -13.25 -32.74
CA GLU A 332 18.87 -14.15 -31.95
C GLU A 332 17.48 -13.55 -31.70
N ARG A 333 16.44 -14.39 -31.71
CA ARG A 333 15.05 -13.97 -31.47
C ARG A 333 14.49 -14.71 -30.27
N ILE A 334 14.08 -13.96 -29.25
CA ILE A 334 13.46 -14.52 -28.05
C ILE A 334 12.13 -15.20 -28.42
N LYS A 335 11.96 -16.44 -27.95
CA LYS A 335 10.69 -17.19 -27.97
C LYS A 335 10.34 -17.55 -26.53
N ILE A 336 9.25 -16.98 -26.02
CA ILE A 336 8.82 -17.17 -24.63
C ILE A 336 8.07 -18.50 -24.53
N LEU A 337 8.50 -19.37 -23.61
CA LEU A 337 7.94 -20.72 -23.42
C LEU A 337 7.04 -20.83 -22.18
N HIS A 338 7.11 -19.87 -21.26
CA HIS A 338 6.34 -19.85 -20.00
C HIS A 338 6.01 -18.41 -19.58
N PRO A 339 4.83 -18.11 -18.99
CA PRO A 339 4.45 -16.75 -18.59
C PRO A 339 5.45 -16.05 -17.65
N ALA A 340 6.16 -16.79 -16.79
CA ALA A 340 7.19 -16.22 -15.91
C ALA A 340 8.34 -15.54 -16.70
N GLY A 341 8.65 -16.01 -17.92
CA GLY A 341 9.71 -15.43 -18.75
C GLY A 341 9.43 -13.98 -19.18
N PHE A 342 8.18 -13.51 -19.12
CA PHE A 342 7.89 -12.08 -19.31
C PHE A 342 8.46 -11.22 -18.17
N LEU A 343 8.56 -11.73 -16.95
CA LEU A 343 9.17 -11.01 -15.81
C LEU A 343 10.70 -10.93 -15.95
N GLU A 344 11.34 -11.99 -16.45
CA GLU A 344 12.78 -12.01 -16.72
C GLU A 344 13.17 -11.01 -17.83
N ILE A 345 12.39 -10.98 -18.93
CA ILE A 345 12.53 -9.99 -20.00
C ILE A 345 12.30 -8.58 -19.46
N TYR A 346 11.27 -8.39 -18.64
CA TYR A 346 10.98 -7.10 -18.01
C TYR A 346 12.12 -6.64 -17.09
N GLN A 347 12.66 -7.52 -16.26
CA GLN A 347 13.78 -7.22 -15.37
C GLN A 347 15.04 -6.86 -16.16
N MET A 348 15.35 -7.60 -17.22
CA MET A 348 16.48 -7.30 -18.10
C MET A 348 16.32 -5.94 -18.78
N TRP A 349 15.13 -5.62 -19.30
CA TRP A 349 14.84 -4.31 -19.90
C TRP A 349 14.90 -3.17 -18.87
N TRP A 350 14.32 -3.37 -17.68
CA TRP A 350 14.27 -2.35 -16.63
C TRP A 350 15.67 -1.94 -16.15
N ILE A 351 16.58 -2.90 -15.95
CA ILE A 351 17.94 -2.63 -15.49
C ILE A 351 18.78 -1.90 -16.56
N ASN A 352 18.57 -2.20 -17.85
CA ASN A 352 19.42 -1.65 -18.92
C ASN A 352 18.87 -0.34 -19.52
N GLU A 353 17.55 -0.16 -19.56
CA GLU A 353 16.91 0.96 -20.24
C GLU A 353 15.82 1.62 -19.36
N GLY A 354 14.87 0.82 -18.83
CA GLY A 354 13.69 1.33 -18.15
C GLY A 354 13.96 2.26 -16.96
N GLN A 355 14.96 1.96 -16.12
CA GLN A 355 15.29 2.80 -14.95
C GLN A 355 15.84 4.20 -15.28
N ASN A 356 16.26 4.44 -16.52
CA ASN A 356 16.85 5.71 -16.98
C ASN A 356 15.84 6.60 -17.72
N LEU A 357 14.62 6.13 -17.96
CA LEU A 357 13.56 6.87 -18.65
C LEU A 357 12.80 7.80 -17.69
N THR A 358 12.18 8.84 -18.24
CA THR A 358 11.33 9.75 -17.46
C THR A 358 10.00 9.10 -17.09
N ILE A 359 9.33 9.62 -16.05
CA ILE A 359 8.02 9.12 -15.59
C ILE A 359 6.99 9.16 -16.74
N GLU A 360 6.95 10.23 -17.53
CA GLU A 360 6.02 10.39 -18.66
C GLU A 360 6.25 9.38 -19.80
N GLU A 361 7.48 8.91 -20.00
CA GLU A 361 7.82 7.87 -20.97
C GLU A 361 7.43 6.49 -20.43
N LEU A 362 7.71 6.24 -19.15
CA LEU A 362 7.33 5.02 -18.46
C LEU A 362 5.81 4.88 -18.37
N GLU A 363 5.04 5.94 -18.12
CA GLU A 363 3.57 5.91 -18.17
C GLU A 363 3.03 5.51 -19.54
N LYS A 364 3.63 6.02 -20.63
CA LYS A 364 3.25 5.64 -22.00
C LYS A 364 3.51 4.17 -22.28
N ILE A 365 4.66 3.64 -21.84
CA ILE A 365 5.04 2.22 -21.99
C ILE A 365 4.12 1.31 -21.15
N HIS A 366 3.84 1.69 -19.90
CA HIS A 366 3.10 0.87 -18.93
C HIS A 366 1.59 1.12 -18.91
N LYS A 367 1.06 1.98 -19.79
CA LYS A 367 -0.36 2.42 -19.81
C LYS A 367 -1.37 1.28 -19.65
N LYS A 368 -1.15 0.14 -20.31
CA LYS A 368 -2.06 -1.03 -20.20
C LYS A 368 -2.07 -1.67 -18.81
N MET A 369 -0.94 -1.65 -18.10
CA MET A 369 -0.82 -2.15 -16.72
C MET A 369 -1.40 -1.15 -15.74
N ILE A 370 -1.10 0.14 -15.91
CA ILE A 370 -1.65 1.24 -15.11
C ILE A 370 -3.19 1.20 -15.15
N SER A 371 -3.79 1.18 -16.34
CA SER A 371 -5.25 1.11 -16.48
C SER A 371 -5.89 -0.22 -16.07
N PHE A 372 -5.11 -1.27 -15.84
CA PHE A 372 -5.61 -2.47 -15.15
C PHE A 372 -5.64 -2.26 -13.63
N CYS A 373 -4.59 -1.67 -13.06
CA CYS A 373 -4.53 -1.33 -11.64
C CYS A 373 -5.58 -0.28 -11.24
N GLU A 374 -5.84 0.73 -12.08
CA GLU A 374 -6.93 1.72 -11.89
C GLU A 374 -8.30 1.03 -11.84
N LYS A 375 -8.58 0.11 -12.78
CA LYS A 375 -9.84 -0.66 -12.79
C LYS A 375 -10.02 -1.53 -11.56
N LYS A 376 -8.93 -2.06 -10.99
CA LYS A 376 -8.96 -2.86 -9.76
C LYS A 376 -9.05 -2.02 -8.47
N ALA A 377 -8.52 -0.79 -8.49
CA ALA A 377 -8.72 0.18 -7.43
C ALA A 377 -10.15 0.74 -7.37
N ASN A 378 -10.84 0.77 -8.52
CA ASN A 378 -12.20 1.29 -8.71
C ASN A 378 -13.29 0.21 -8.82
N SER A 379 -12.98 -1.06 -8.51
CA SER A 379 -13.95 -2.15 -8.42
C SER A 379 -14.37 -2.41 -6.97
N ASP A 380 -15.51 -3.07 -6.75
CA ASP A 380 -16.12 -3.35 -5.43
C ASP A 380 -15.16 -3.97 -4.40
N ASP A 381 -14.12 -4.71 -4.84
CA ASP A 381 -13.08 -5.29 -3.98
C ASP A 381 -12.02 -4.29 -3.44
N GLU A 382 -12.05 -3.02 -3.88
CA GLU A 382 -11.12 -1.92 -3.53
C GLU A 382 -9.60 -2.31 -3.46
N MET A 383 -9.09 -3.03 -4.46
CA MET A 383 -7.70 -3.48 -4.48
C MET A 383 -6.70 -2.37 -4.87
N LYS A 384 -6.43 -1.47 -3.92
CA LYS A 384 -5.45 -0.37 -4.04
C LYS A 384 -4.03 -0.82 -3.64
N ILE A 385 -3.02 -0.46 -4.44
CA ILE A 385 -1.61 -0.75 -4.18
C ILE A 385 -1.10 0.15 -3.04
N LYS A 386 -0.63 -0.46 -1.96
CA LYS A 386 -0.06 0.26 -0.81
C LYS A 386 1.45 0.46 -1.01
N SER A 387 1.83 1.61 -1.59
CA SER A 387 3.23 1.99 -1.80
C SER A 387 3.42 3.47 -1.50
N LYS A 388 4.57 3.85 -0.91
CA LYS A 388 4.94 5.26 -0.69
C LYS A 388 5.26 6.02 -2.00
N TYR A 389 5.37 5.31 -3.12
CA TYR A 389 5.67 5.84 -4.44
C TYR A 389 4.43 5.94 -5.35
N ILE A 390 3.25 5.52 -4.89
CA ILE A 390 2.01 5.52 -5.67
C ILE A 390 0.96 6.29 -4.88
N ARG A 391 0.28 7.23 -5.56
CA ARG A 391 -0.87 7.96 -5.03
C ARG A 391 -2.03 7.77 -6.01
N TYR A 392 -3.22 7.59 -5.47
CA TYR A 392 -4.46 7.61 -6.25
C TYR A 392 -5.06 9.02 -6.12
N GLU A 393 -5.41 9.63 -7.25
CA GLU A 393 -6.03 10.96 -7.31
C GLU A 393 -7.46 10.83 -7.85
N GLU A 394 -8.38 11.61 -7.31
CA GLU A 394 -9.81 11.49 -7.59
C GLU A 394 -10.21 12.29 -8.84
N GLU A 395 -10.34 11.61 -9.99
CA GLU A 395 -10.88 12.24 -11.20
C GLU A 395 -12.42 12.31 -11.17
N VAL A 396 -12.96 13.33 -10.50
CA VAL A 396 -14.42 13.53 -10.40
C VAL A 396 -14.98 14.03 -11.73
N LYS A 397 -15.76 13.17 -12.41
CA LYS A 397 -16.59 13.52 -13.57
C LYS A 397 -18.06 13.55 -13.17
N ALA A 398 -18.78 14.59 -13.56
CA ALA A 398 -20.21 14.71 -13.30
C ALA A 398 -20.99 13.57 -13.97
N GLY A 399 -21.76 12.82 -13.16
CA GLY A 399 -22.71 11.84 -13.67
C GLY A 399 -23.87 12.50 -14.41
N LYS A 400 -24.53 11.74 -15.29
CA LYS A 400 -25.83 12.09 -15.87
C LYS A 400 -26.97 11.65 -14.96
#